data_AF-A0A653H7Z1-F1
#
_entry.id   AF-A0A653H7Z1-F1
#
_cell.length_a   1.000
_cell.length_b   1.000
_cell.length_c   1.000
_cell.angle_alpha   90.00
_cell.angle_beta   90.00
_cell.angle_gamma   90.00
#
_symmetry.space_group_name_H-M   'P 1'
#
loop_
_entity.id
_entity.type
_entity.pdbx_description
1 polymer ?
#
loop_
_entity_poly.entity_id
_entity_poly.type
_entity_poly.pdbx_seq_one_letter_code
_entity_poly.pdbx_strand_id
1 'polypeptide(L)'
;MDNQKSMEEAQNALGLMIYKILNNQVKKTCFEKCFGQKFSEQMGKTEQVCLAKCMDRMYETHTIVTKASTEMAQNVNIDSNF
;
A
#
# COMPACT_ATOMS: atom_id res chain seq x y z
N MET A 1 29.42 -14.43 -4.60
CA MET A 1 28.11 -15.03 -4.26
C MET A 1 27.49 -14.37 -3.02
N ASP A 2 28.28 -13.92 -2.03
CA ASP A 2 27.75 -13.22 -0.85
C ASP A 2 27.05 -11.88 -1.16
N ASN A 3 27.53 -11.16 -2.17
CA ASN A 3 26.99 -9.85 -2.55
C ASN A 3 25.60 -9.91 -3.22
N GLN A 4 25.23 -11.05 -3.80
CA GLN A 4 23.91 -11.23 -4.43
C GLN A 4 22.87 -11.62 -3.38
N LYS A 5 23.24 -12.50 -2.45
CA LYS A 5 22.41 -12.86 -1.29
C LYS A 5 22.12 -11.64 -0.40
N SER A 6 23.10 -10.77 -0.16
CA SER A 6 22.90 -9.55 0.61
C SER A 6 21.97 -8.54 -0.08
N MET A 7 22.02 -8.43 -1.42
CA MET A 7 21.09 -7.59 -2.18
C MET A 7 19.65 -8.12 -2.13
N GLU A 8 19.45 -9.44 -2.26
CA GLU A 8 18.12 -10.05 -2.13
C GLU A 8 17.55 -9.86 -0.72
N GLU A 9 18.36 -10.03 0.32
CA GLU A 9 17.98 -9.75 1.70
C GLU A 9 17.59 -8.27 1.90
N ALA A 10 18.36 -7.34 1.31
CA ALA A 10 18.05 -5.91 1.35
C ALA A 10 16.73 -5.57 0.61
N GLN A 11 16.49 -6.17 -0.56
CA GLN A 11 15.26 -5.99 -1.32
C GLN A 11 14.04 -6.53 -0.56
N ASN A 12 14.17 -7.69 0.08
CA ASN A 12 13.12 -8.27 0.91
C ASN A 12 12.82 -7.40 2.13
N ALA A 13 13.86 -6.89 2.80
CA ALA A 13 13.69 -5.97 3.93
C ALA A 13 12.98 -4.67 3.51
N LEU A 14 13.34 -4.12 2.35
CA LEU A 14 12.69 -2.93 1.78
C LEU A 14 11.22 -3.21 1.46
N GLY A 15 10.91 -4.35 0.85
CA GLY A 15 9.53 -4.77 0.56
C GLY A 15 8.67 -4.86 1.82
N LEU A 16 9.21 -5.46 2.89
CA LEU A 16 8.53 -5.53 4.19
C LEU A 16 8.31 -4.14 4.82
N MET A 17 9.28 -3.23 4.66
CA MET A 17 9.16 -1.86 5.17
C MET A 17 8.06 -1.09 4.44
N ILE A 18 8.02 -1.16 3.11
CA ILE A 18 6.97 -0.53 2.29
C ILE A 18 5.60 -1.09 2.68
N TYR A 19 5.48 -2.40 2.83
CA TYR A 19 4.24 -3.05 3.26
C TYR A 19 3.79 -2.57 4.65
N LYS A 20 4.71 -2.41 5.61
CA LYS A 20 4.40 -1.84 6.93
C LYS A 20 3.90 -0.40 6.84
N ILE A 21 4.53 0.42 6.01
CA ILE A 21 4.11 1.82 5.79
C ILE A 21 2.70 1.86 5.21
N LEU A 22 2.44 1.08 4.16
CA LEU A 22 1.12 0.97 3.55
C LEU A 22 0.06 0.55 4.58
N ASN A 23 0.32 -0.50 5.35
CA ASN A 23 -0.62 -0.96 6.38
C ASN A 23 -0.88 0.08 7.46
N ASN A 24 0.14 0.81 7.90
CA ASN A 24 -0.06 1.90 8.86
C ASN A 24 -0.95 3.00 8.29
N GLN A 25 -0.78 3.33 7.00
CA GLN A 25 -1.59 4.34 6.33
C GLN A 25 -3.03 3.88 6.11
N VAL A 26 -3.24 2.62 5.71
CA VAL A 26 -4.57 2.00 5.57
C VAL A 26 -5.28 2.00 6.93
N LYS A 27 -4.60 1.53 7.99
CA LYS A 27 -5.13 1.53 9.35
C LYS A 27 -5.57 2.93 9.78
N LYS A 28 -4.71 3.94 9.63
CA LYS A 28 -5.03 5.32 10.00
C LYS A 28 -6.23 5.85 9.21
N THR A 29 -6.17 5.76 7.88
CA THR A 29 -7.17 6.31 6.97
C THR A 29 -8.53 5.65 7.18
N CYS A 30 -8.57 4.32 7.22
CA CYS A 30 -9.83 3.60 7.37
C CYS A 30 -10.38 3.69 8.79
N PHE A 31 -9.54 3.80 9.81
CA PHE A 31 -10.00 4.07 11.16
C PHE A 31 -10.71 5.42 11.24
N GLU A 32 -10.03 6.49 10.82
CA GLU A 32 -10.58 7.85 10.83
C GLU A 32 -11.86 7.97 9.99
N LYS A 33 -11.90 7.30 8.83
CA LYS A 33 -13.05 7.34 7.93
C LYS A 33 -14.26 6.56 8.45
N CYS A 34 -14.05 5.38 9.03
CA CYS A 34 -15.15 4.48 9.40
C CYS A 34 -15.61 4.61 10.85
N PHE A 35 -14.73 5.09 11.73
CA PHE A 35 -14.99 5.22 13.17
C PHE A 35 -14.86 6.66 13.68
N GLY A 36 -14.41 7.60 12.84
CA GLY A 36 -14.13 8.97 13.28
C GLY A 36 -12.99 9.01 14.30
N GLN A 37 -13.23 9.67 15.44
CA GLN A 37 -12.21 9.84 16.49
C GLN A 37 -12.27 8.75 17.58
N LYS A 38 -13.29 7.86 17.58
CA LYS A 38 -13.49 6.91 18.68
C LYS A 38 -14.02 5.57 18.17
N PHE A 39 -13.44 4.49 18.67
CA PHE A 39 -13.95 3.13 18.49
C PHE A 39 -14.94 2.79 19.61
N SER A 40 -16.10 2.24 19.27
CA SER A 40 -17.03 1.62 20.24
C SER A 40 -16.51 0.26 20.70
N GLU A 41 -16.99 -0.30 21.81
CA GLU A 41 -16.54 -1.61 22.30
C GLU A 41 -16.68 -2.74 21.28
N GLN A 42 -17.60 -2.59 20.33
CA GLN A 42 -17.85 -3.54 19.24
C GLN A 42 -18.09 -2.80 17.93
N MET A 43 -17.79 -3.49 16.83
CA MET A 43 -18.00 -2.99 15.47
C MET A 43 -19.41 -3.31 14.98
N GLY A 44 -20.21 -2.28 14.72
CA GLY A 44 -21.54 -2.42 14.14
C GLY A 44 -21.52 -2.81 12.67
N LYS A 45 -22.64 -3.28 12.12
CA LYS A 45 -22.75 -3.70 10.71
C LYS A 45 -22.30 -2.61 9.72
N THR A 46 -22.64 -1.35 9.99
CA THR A 46 -22.24 -0.20 9.17
C THR A 46 -20.73 0.01 9.15
N GLU A 47 -20.09 -0.10 10.31
CA GLU A 47 -18.64 0.05 10.46
C GLU A 47 -17.89 -1.12 9.81
N GLN A 48 -18.40 -2.35 9.95
CA GLN A 48 -17.86 -3.53 9.27
C GLN A 48 -17.86 -3.35 7.76
N VAL A 49 -18.99 -2.94 7.19
CA VAL A 49 -19.12 -2.69 5.76
C VAL A 49 -18.24 -1.52 5.31
N CYS A 50 -18.16 -0.46 6.11
CA CYS A 50 -17.28 0.68 5.82
C CYS A 50 -15.82 0.24 5.77
N LEU A 51 -15.35 -0.49 6.79
CA LEU A 51 -13.97 -0.91 6.93
C LEU A 51 -13.55 -1.81 5.75
N ALA A 52 -14.38 -2.81 5.41
CA ALA A 52 -14.14 -3.67 4.26
C ALA A 52 -13.98 -2.85 2.97
N LYS A 53 -14.95 -1.98 2.67
CA LYS A 53 -14.91 -1.12 1.47
C LYS A 53 -13.71 -0.17 1.46
N CYS A 54 -13.34 0.39 2.61
CA CYS A 54 -12.21 1.30 2.71
C CYS A 54 -10.90 0.58 2.42
N MET A 55 -10.68 -0.58 3.05
CA MET A 55 -9.48 -1.38 2.86
C MET A 55 -9.36 -1.84 1.41
N ASP A 56 -10.42 -2.41 0.85
CA ASP A 56 -10.45 -2.85 -0.56
C ASP A 56 -10.07 -1.72 -1.50
N ARG A 57 -10.69 -0.54 -1.32
CA ARG A 57 -10.42 0.63 -2.17
C ARG A 57 -8.98 1.12 -2.05
N MET A 58 -8.42 1.13 -0.85
CA MET A 58 -7.04 1.59 -0.63
C MET A 58 -6.02 0.66 -1.29
N TYR A 59 -6.19 -0.65 -1.13
CA TYR A 59 -5.28 -1.63 -1.76
C TYR A 59 -5.41 -1.62 -3.28
N GLU A 60 -6.63 -1.61 -3.81
CA GLU A 60 -6.87 -1.53 -5.25
C GLU A 60 -6.25 -0.26 -5.85
N THR A 61 -6.48 0.90 -5.21
CA THR A 61 -5.90 2.18 -5.65
C THR A 61 -4.37 2.12 -5.65
N HIS A 62 -3.77 1.54 -4.59
CA HIS A 62 -2.33 1.39 -4.52
C HIS A 62 -1.78 0.52 -5.67
N THR A 63 -2.42 -0.62 -5.97
CA THR A 63 -2.03 -1.48 -7.09
C THR A 63 -2.11 -0.75 -8.43
N ILE A 64 -3.20 -0.04 -8.69
CA ILE A 64 -3.39 0.72 -9.94
C ILE A 64 -2.31 1.81 -10.08
N VAL A 65 -2.09 2.61 -9.03
CA VAL A 65 -1.12 3.72 -9.06
C VAL A 65 0.30 3.19 -9.22
N THR A 66 0.67 2.11 -8.54
CA THR A 66 2.00 1.50 -8.66
C THR A 66 2.24 0.96 -10.07
N LYS A 67 1.25 0.29 -10.67
CA LYS A 67 1.33 -0.19 -12.06
C LYS A 67 1.48 0.97 -13.04
N ALA A 68 0.63 1.99 -12.95
CA ALA A 68 0.70 3.17 -13.80
C ALA A 68 2.03 3.91 -13.66
N SER A 69 2.55 4.05 -12.43
CA SER A 69 3.85 4.69 -12.18
C SER A 69 5.00 3.91 -12.82
N THR A 70 4.94 2.58 -12.78
CA THR A 70 5.94 1.71 -13.39
C THR A 70 5.90 1.81 -14.92
N GLU A 71 4.71 1.78 -15.52
CA GLU A 71 4.53 1.94 -16.96
C GLU A 71 5.05 3.31 -17.45
N MET A 72 4.73 4.39 -16.73
CA MET A 72 5.27 5.72 -17.06
C MET A 72 6.80 5.78 -16.94
N ALA A 73 7.39 5.22 -15.90
CA ALA A 73 8.84 5.21 -15.73
C ALA A 73 9.57 4.41 -16.82
N GLN A 74 8.95 3.34 -17.33
CA GLN A 74 9.47 2.60 -18.47
C GLN A 74 9.39 3.42 -19.76
N ASN A 75 8.29 4.11 -20.01
CA ASN A 75 8.12 4.96 -21.19
C ASN A 75 9.14 6.11 -21.22
N VAL A 76 9.42 6.74 -20.08
CA VAL A 76 10.43 7.81 -19.99
C VAL A 76 11.85 7.31 -20.31
N ASN A 77 12.20 6.07 -19.96
CA ASN A 77 13.49 5.47 -20.31
C ASN A 77 13.63 5.11 -21.79
N ILE A 78 12.51 4.93 -22.51
CA ILE A 78 12.51 4.66 -23.95
C ILE A 78 12.79 5.96 -24.72
N ASP A 79 12.22 7.08 -24.28
CA ASP A 79 12.39 8.39 -24.92
C ASP A 79 13.79 9.00 -24.74
N SER A 80 14.57 8.55 -23.75
CA SER A 80 15.96 9.01 -23.53
C SER A 80 17.04 8.31 -24.37
N ASN A 81 16.66 7.40 -25.28
CA ASN A 81 17.59 6.69 -26.17
C ASN A 81 17.61 7.23 -27.62
N PHE A 82 17.21 8.48 -27.84
CA PHE A 82 17.38 9.22 -29.10
C PHE A 82 18.19 10.49 -28.91
#